data_AF-A0A955JPN6-F1
#
_entry.id   AF-A0A955JPN6-F1
#
_cell.length_a   1.000
_cell.length_b   1.000
_cell.length_c   1.000
_cell.angle_alpha   90.00
_cell.angle_beta   90.00
_cell.angle_gamma   90.00
#
_symmetry.space_group_name_H-M   'P 1'
#
loop_
_entity.id
_entity.type
_entity.pdbx_description
1 polymer ?
#
loop_
_entity_poly.entity_id
_entity_poly.type
_entity_poly.pdbx_seq_one_letter_code
_entity_poly.pdbx_strand_id
1 'polypeptide(L)'
;YQDLYDHVLRITESTDSLRDLVATIVETNLSVRDYRQNQVMKKVTSWAAIIAVPTLVTGFYGMNVRFAGLGTTWAAWLAVALIVVTSVTLYLMFRRRDWL
;
A
#
# COMPACT_ATOMS: atom_id res chain seq x y z
N TYR A 1 -18.16 58.51 -8.14
CA TYR A 1 -19.06 57.32 -8.04
C TYR A 1 -18.55 56.15 -8.85
N GLN A 2 -18.13 56.34 -10.11
CA GLN A 2 -17.63 55.25 -10.98
C GLN A 2 -16.35 54.58 -10.47
N ASP A 3 -15.39 55.35 -9.95
CA ASP A 3 -14.11 54.83 -9.45
C ASP A 3 -14.23 53.91 -8.21
N LEU A 4 -15.22 54.16 -7.34
CA LEU A 4 -15.53 53.28 -6.20
C LEU A 4 -16.16 51.97 -6.66
N TYR A 5 -16.99 52.01 -7.70
CA TYR A 5 -17.61 50.83 -8.28
C TYR A 5 -16.54 49.92 -8.90
N ASP A 6 -15.60 50.50 -9.66
CA ASP A 6 -14.50 49.78 -10.28
C ASP A 6 -13.55 49.16 -9.24
N HIS A 7 -13.27 49.87 -8.14
CA HIS A 7 -12.49 49.33 -7.02
C HIS A 7 -13.17 48.14 -6.34
N VAL A 8 -14.48 48.24 -6.06
CA VAL A 8 -15.25 47.14 -5.45
C VAL A 8 -15.31 45.93 -6.37
N LEU A 9 -15.50 46.16 -7.67
CA LEU A 9 -15.50 45.09 -8.67
C LEU A 9 -14.16 44.36 -8.70
N ARG A 10 -13.05 45.10 -8.76
CA ARG A 10 -11.71 44.52 -8.79
C ARG A 10 -11.35 43.73 -7.53
N ILE A 11 -11.77 44.22 -6.36
CA ILE A 11 -11.58 43.50 -5.08
C ILE A 11 -12.43 42.22 -5.07
N THR A 12 -13.64 42.28 -5.62
CA THR A 12 -14.52 41.09 -5.73
C THR A 12 -13.89 40.04 -6.64
N GLU A 13 -13.44 40.43 -7.83
CA GLU A 13 -12.73 39.53 -8.77
C GLU A 13 -11.46 38.93 -8.14
N SER A 14 -10.69 39.74 -7.41
CA SER A 14 -9.49 39.27 -6.70
C SER A 14 -9.85 38.28 -5.59
N THR A 15 -10.95 38.53 -4.88
CA THR A 15 -11.44 37.65 -3.80
C THR A 15 -11.93 36.32 -4.36
N ASP A 16 -12.65 36.33 -5.48
CA ASP A 16 -13.10 35.11 -6.16
C ASP A 16 -11.91 34.31 -6.69
N SER A 17 -10.93 34.97 -7.32
CA SER A 17 -9.69 34.31 -7.75
C SER A 17 -8.91 33.68 -6.59
N LEU A 18 -8.80 34.38 -5.45
CA LEU A 18 -8.18 33.83 -4.25
C LEU A 18 -8.97 32.64 -3.71
N ARG A 19 -10.30 32.68 -3.72
CA ARG A 19 -11.16 31.56 -3.30
C ARG A 19 -10.91 30.34 -4.18
N ASP A 20 -10.82 30.51 -5.50
CA ASP A 20 -10.57 29.42 -6.44
C ASP A 20 -9.17 28.81 -6.25
N LEU A 21 -8.15 29.67 -6.03
CA LEU A 21 -6.80 29.21 -5.71
C LEU A 21 -6.75 28.44 -4.40
N VAL A 22 -7.43 28.91 -3.36
CA VAL A 22 -7.51 28.20 -2.07
C VAL A 22 -8.19 26.84 -2.25
N ALA A 23 -9.29 26.78 -3.00
CA ALA A 23 -9.97 25.53 -3.31
C ALA A 23 -9.03 24.54 -4.03
N THR A 24 -8.32 25.01 -5.06
CA THR A 24 -7.34 24.23 -5.82
C THR A 24 -6.20 23.71 -4.92
N ILE A 25 -5.70 24.54 -4.01
CA ILE A 25 -4.64 24.15 -3.05
C ILE A 25 -5.15 23.07 -2.10
N VAL A 26 -6.37 23.22 -1.58
CA VAL A 26 -6.97 22.21 -0.68
C VAL A 26 -7.13 20.89 -1.42
N GLU A 27 -7.68 20.91 -2.64
CA GLU A 27 -7.86 19.71 -3.47
C GLU A 27 -6.53 19.04 -3.81
N THR A 28 -5.50 19.83 -4.14
CA THR A 28 -4.14 19.32 -4.38
C THR A 28 -3.55 18.70 -3.12
N ASN A 29 -3.73 19.34 -1.96
CA ASN A 29 -3.24 18.80 -0.69
C ASN A 29 -3.92 17.48 -0.33
N LEU A 30 -5.23 17.36 -0.56
CA LEU A 30 -5.97 16.10 -0.40
C LEU A 30 -5.40 15.03 -1.34
N SER A 31 -5.23 15.35 -2.62
CA SER A 31 -4.65 14.44 -3.62
C SER A 31 -3.25 13.95 -3.24
N VAL A 32 -2.39 14.84 -2.72
CA VAL A 32 -1.05 14.47 -2.24
C VAL A 32 -1.12 13.58 -0.99
N ARG A 33 -2.05 13.85 -0.07
CA ARG A 33 -2.27 13.01 1.11
C ARG A 33 -2.73 11.61 0.72
N ASP A 34 -3.70 11.51 -0.17
CA ASP A 34 -4.22 10.23 -0.66
C ASP A 34 -3.14 9.44 -1.40
N TYR A 35 -2.33 10.11 -2.21
CA TYR A 35 -1.18 9.49 -2.86
C TYR A 35 -0.21 8.89 -1.83
N ARG A 36 0.16 9.67 -0.80
CA ARG A 36 1.03 9.19 0.29
C ARG A 36 0.40 8.04 1.05
N GLN A 37 -0.89 8.11 1.37
CA GLN A 37 -1.62 7.04 2.04
C GLN A 37 -1.64 5.77 1.20
N ASN A 38 -1.86 5.88 -0.10
CA ASN A 38 -1.84 4.73 -1.01
C ASN A 38 -0.44 4.07 -1.05
N GLN A 39 0.63 4.88 -1.04
CA GLN A 39 1.99 4.37 -0.94
C GLN A 39 2.25 3.66 0.39
N VAL A 40 1.80 4.23 1.52
CA VAL A 40 1.88 3.58 2.83
C VAL A 40 1.09 2.27 2.84
N MET A 41 -0.12 2.26 2.28
CA MET A 41 -0.95 1.06 2.23
C MET A 41 -0.29 -0.05 1.41
N LYS A 42 0.28 0.28 0.24
CA LYS A 42 1.06 -0.68 -0.56
C LYS A 42 2.21 -1.31 0.25
N LYS A 43 2.92 -0.51 1.03
CA LYS A 43 4.02 -1.02 1.87
C LYS A 43 3.50 -1.92 2.99
N VAL A 44 2.47 -1.50 3.71
CA VAL A 44 1.90 -2.27 4.83
C VAL A 44 1.31 -3.60 4.32
N THR A 45 0.54 -3.60 3.23
CA THR A 45 -0.01 -4.85 2.67
C THR A 45 1.07 -5.78 2.15
N SER A 46 2.13 -5.25 1.53
CA SER A 46 3.26 -6.06 1.05
C SER A 46 3.99 -6.73 2.21
N TRP A 47 4.28 -6.00 3.29
CA TRP A 47 4.87 -6.59 4.51
C TRP A 47 3.94 -7.63 5.14
N ALA A 48 2.64 -7.34 5.25
CA ALA A 48 1.67 -8.30 5.77
C ALA A 48 1.63 -9.60 4.95
N ALA A 49 1.67 -9.50 3.61
CA ALA A 49 1.69 -10.65 2.73
C ALA A 49 2.99 -11.49 2.86
N ILE A 50 4.14 -10.82 3.00
CA ILE A 50 5.44 -11.49 3.25
C ILE A 50 5.41 -12.30 4.55
N ILE A 51 4.75 -11.81 5.59
CA ILE A 51 4.61 -12.51 6.88
C ILE A 51 3.52 -13.60 6.83
N ALA A 52 2.40 -13.34 6.14
CA ALA A 52 1.26 -14.24 6.09
C ALA A 52 1.60 -15.60 5.46
N VAL A 53 2.47 -15.63 4.45
CA VAL A 53 2.80 -16.86 3.72
C VAL A 53 3.59 -17.88 4.54
N PRO A 54 4.73 -17.55 5.16
CA PRO A 54 5.41 -18.51 6.04
C PRO A 54 4.53 -18.89 7.24
N THR A 55 3.69 -17.97 7.74
CA THR A 55 2.72 -18.26 8.80
C THR A 55 1.69 -19.29 8.37
N LEU A 56 1.15 -19.18 7.14
CA LEU A 56 0.21 -20.16 6.56
C LEU A 56 0.86 -21.54 6.40
N VAL A 57 2.10 -21.59 5.91
CA VAL A 57 2.79 -22.88 5.73
C VAL A 57 3.14 -23.49 7.10
N THR A 58 3.61 -22.69 8.06
CA THR A 58 3.87 -23.14 9.43
C THR A 58 2.58 -23.61 10.10
N GLY A 59 1.46 -22.91 9.88
CA GLY A 59 0.14 -23.32 10.38
C GLY A 59 -0.31 -24.66 9.78
N PHE A 60 -0.15 -24.86 8.46
CA PHE A 60 -0.51 -26.10 7.79
C PHE A 60 0.33 -27.29 8.26
N TYR A 61 1.64 -27.11 8.45
CA TYR A 61 2.53 -28.16 9.00
C TYR A 61 2.43 -28.33 10.52
N GLY A 62 1.96 -27.30 11.23
CA GLY A 62 1.66 -27.35 12.67
C GLY A 62 0.33 -28.04 12.99
N MET A 63 -0.56 -28.22 12.00
CA MET A 63 -1.70 -29.11 12.13
C MET A 63 -1.17 -30.54 12.32
N ASN A 64 -1.44 -31.12 13.48
CA ASN A 64 -1.05 -32.48 13.88
C ASN A 64 -1.85 -33.55 13.09
N VAL A 65 -1.91 -33.40 11.77
CA VAL A 65 -2.54 -34.34 10.84
C VAL A 65 -1.41 -35.23 10.33
N ARG A 66 -1.46 -36.50 10.75
CA ARG A 66 -0.59 -37.55 10.24
C ARG A 66 -0.86 -37.74 8.74
N PHE A 67 -0.17 -36.99 7.90
CA PHE A 67 -0.04 -37.34 6.49
C PHE A 67 0.79 -38.64 6.38
N ALA A 68 0.35 -39.55 5.54
CA ALA A 68 1.05 -40.80 5.26
C ALA A 68 2.44 -40.48 4.68
N GLY A 69 3.50 -40.55 5.51
CA GLY A 69 4.88 -40.24 5.09
C GLY A 69 5.80 -39.58 6.13
N LEU A 70 5.30 -39.26 7.34
CA LEU A 70 6.05 -38.61 8.43
C LEU A 70 7.19 -39.44 9.09
N GLY A 71 7.80 -40.38 8.37
CA GLY A 71 8.92 -41.19 8.84
C GLY A 71 10.27 -40.86 8.20
N THR A 72 10.29 -40.06 7.13
CA THR A 72 11.51 -39.81 6.33
C THR A 72 11.93 -38.35 6.42
N THR A 73 13.20 -38.13 6.74
CA THR A 73 13.86 -36.80 6.78
C THR A 73 13.62 -35.97 5.50
N TRP A 74 13.41 -36.64 4.37
CA TRP A 74 13.08 -36.03 3.08
C TRP A 74 11.82 -35.16 3.08
N ALA A 75 10.76 -35.56 3.79
CA ALA A 75 9.52 -34.80 3.85
C ALA A 75 9.68 -33.44 4.56
N ALA A 76 10.58 -33.39 5.55
CA ALA A 76 10.93 -32.15 6.25
C ALA A 76 11.74 -31.20 5.35
N TRP A 77 12.70 -31.72 4.58
CA TRP A 77 13.44 -30.92 3.59
C TRP A 77 12.54 -30.36 2.48
N LEU A 78 11.56 -31.14 2.02
CA LEU A 78 10.57 -30.69 1.03
C LEU A 78 9.67 -29.57 1.58
N ALA A 79 9.25 -29.66 2.84
CA ALA A 79 8.48 -28.63 3.51
C ALA A 79 9.26 -27.30 3.61
N VAL A 80 10.52 -27.37 4.05
CA VAL A 80 11.41 -26.20 4.14
C VAL A 80 11.65 -25.61 2.76
N ALA A 81 11.90 -26.45 1.74
CA ALA A 81 12.07 -25.97 0.37
C ALA A 81 10.81 -25.25 -0.14
N LEU A 82 9.61 -25.73 0.18
CA LEU A 82 8.36 -25.10 -0.23
C LEU A 82 8.11 -23.76 0.49
N ILE A 83 8.48 -23.64 1.76
CA ILE A 83 8.48 -22.37 2.51
C ILE A 83 9.44 -21.38 1.85
N VAL A 84 10.69 -21.78 1.61
CA VAL A 84 11.71 -20.91 1.02
C VAL A 84 11.29 -20.47 -0.38
N VAL A 85 10.81 -21.39 -1.22
CA VAL A 85 10.35 -21.08 -2.58
C VAL A 85 9.17 -20.11 -2.53
N THR A 86 8.15 -20.35 -1.70
CA THR A 86 6.97 -19.45 -1.63
C THR A 86 7.35 -18.06 -1.11
N SER A 87 8.14 -17.97 -0.04
CA SER A 87 8.66 -16.70 0.49
C SER A 87 9.50 -15.94 -0.53
N VAL A 88 10.41 -16.62 -1.26
CA VAL A 88 11.25 -16.00 -2.30
C VAL A 88 10.42 -15.55 -3.50
N THR A 89 9.42 -16.35 -3.91
CA THR A 89 8.56 -16.01 -5.06
C THR A 89 7.74 -14.75 -4.78
N LEU A 90 7.18 -14.63 -3.57
CA LEU A 90 6.46 -13.43 -3.15
C LEU A 90 7.37 -12.22 -2.98
N TYR A 91 8.55 -12.40 -2.39
CA TYR A 91 9.54 -11.33 -2.28
C TYR A 91 9.92 -10.77 -3.67
N LEU A 92 10.22 -11.65 -4.63
CA LEU A 92 10.53 -11.26 -6.01
C LEU A 92 9.35 -10.60 -6.72
N MET A 93 8.12 -11.07 -6.48
CA MET A 93 6.92 -10.48 -7.08
C MET A 93 6.63 -9.08 -6.53
N PHE A 94 6.73 -8.87 -5.21
CA PHE A 94 6.55 -7.56 -4.58
C PHE A 94 7.67 -6.59 -4.96
N ARG A 95 8.91 -7.08 -5.06
CA ARG A 95 10.05 -6.27 -5.51
C ARG A 95 9.94 -5.84 -6.96
N ARG A 96 9.45 -6.71 -7.86
CA ARG A 96 9.19 -6.35 -9.26
C ARG A 96 8.06 -5.34 -9.46
N ARG A 97 7.19 -5.17 -8.47
CA ARG A 97 6.05 -4.26 -8.52
C ARG A 97 6.38 -2.87 -7.93
N ASP A 98 7.59 -2.64 -7.43
CA ASP A 98 7.98 -1.44 -6.65
C ASP A 98 7.06 -1.21 -5.43
N TRP A 99 6.52 -2.29 -4.85
CA TRP A 99 5.64 -2.21 -3.67
C TRP A 99 6.41 -2.33 -2.34
N LEU A 100 7.74 -2.43 -2.40
CA LEU A 100 8.66 -2.44 -1.26
C LEU A 100 9.32 -1.06 -1.08
#